data_AF-A0A7J7XB14-F1
#
_entry.id   AF-A0A7J7XB14-F1
#
_cell.length_a   1.000
_cell.length_b   1.000
_cell.length_c   1.000
_cell.angle_alpha   90.00
_cell.angle_beta   90.00
_cell.angle_gamma   90.00
#
_symmetry.space_group_name_H-M   'P 1'
#
loop_
_entity.id
_entity.type
_entity.pdbx_description
1 polymer ?
#
loop_
_entity_poly.entity_id
_entity_poly.type
_entity_poly.pdbx_seq_one_letter_code
_entity_poly.pdbx_strand_id
1 'polypeptide(L)'
;MTEQKKVLLSVWWDYKGIVYFELLPPNRTINSDVYIEQLTKLNNTVEEKQPELTNRKGVVFHHDNARPHTSLVTRQKLMQLGWDVLPHPPYSPDLAPSDYFLFRSLQNSLNGKNFNNDDDVKSYLIQFFANKNQKFFERGIMMLPEIWQKVIDQNGQYITE
;
A
#
# COMPACT_ATOMS: atom_id res chain seq x y z
N MET A 1 -28.88 -11.35 13.02
CA MET A 1 -27.57 -11.39 12.34
C MET A 1 -26.79 -10.18 12.82
N THR A 2 -25.79 -10.37 13.67
CA THR A 2 -24.89 -9.30 14.10
C THR A 2 -24.02 -8.92 12.90
N GLU A 3 -24.16 -7.69 12.41
CA GLU A 3 -23.34 -7.18 11.31
C GLU A 3 -21.88 -7.13 11.77
N GLN A 4 -20.99 -7.83 11.06
CA GLN A 4 -19.56 -7.76 11.33
C GLN A 4 -19.08 -6.34 10.96
N LYS A 5 -18.58 -5.60 11.95
CA LYS A 5 -17.88 -4.34 11.71
C LYS A 5 -16.62 -4.61 10.89
N LYS A 6 -16.43 -3.80 9.84
CA LYS A 6 -15.24 -3.80 8.98
C LYS A 6 -14.59 -2.43 9.03
N VAL A 7 -13.26 -2.42 9.05
CA VAL A 7 -12.45 -1.21 8.94
C VAL A 7 -11.56 -1.36 7.72
N LEU A 8 -11.45 -0.29 6.91
CA LEU A 8 -10.61 -0.28 5.73
C LEU A 8 -9.28 0.40 6.04
N LEU A 9 -8.17 -0.29 5.79
CA LEU A 9 -6.81 0.21 5.94
C LEU A 9 -6.26 0.65 4.58
N SER A 10 -5.77 1.89 4.51
CA SER A 10 -4.90 2.36 3.43
C SER A 10 -3.49 2.55 3.96
N VAL A 11 -2.49 1.96 3.30
CA VAL A 11 -1.10 1.98 3.75
C VAL A 11 -0.15 2.22 2.58
N TRP A 12 0.84 3.07 2.81
CA TRP A 12 1.94 3.39 1.90
C TRP A 12 3.27 3.20 2.61
N TRP A 13 4.19 2.55 1.94
CA TRP A 13 5.44 2.10 2.52
C TRP A 13 6.50 2.00 1.44
N ASP A 14 7.76 2.08 1.87
CA ASP A 14 8.93 1.95 1.01
C ASP A 14 9.92 0.95 1.64
N TYR A 15 11.13 0.88 1.11
CA TYR A 15 12.14 -0.06 1.61
C TYR A 15 12.62 0.28 3.03
N LYS A 16 12.44 1.52 3.49
CA LYS A 16 12.80 1.95 4.85
C LYS A 16 11.71 1.60 5.86
N GLY A 17 10.45 1.68 5.47
CA GLY A 17 9.31 1.27 6.30
C GLY A 17 7.99 1.91 5.91
N ILE A 18 7.07 1.99 6.88
CA ILE A 18 5.77 2.64 6.67
C ILE A 18 5.97 4.15 6.56
N VAL A 19 5.57 4.72 5.43
CA VAL A 19 5.57 6.17 5.20
C VAL A 19 4.34 6.77 5.86
N TYR A 20 3.16 6.26 5.48
CA TYR A 20 1.87 6.76 5.90
C TYR A 20 0.84 5.62 5.90
N PHE A 21 -0.10 5.64 6.83
CA PHE A 21 -1.28 4.80 6.78
C PHE A 21 -2.45 5.48 7.49
N GLU A 22 -3.67 5.13 7.10
CA GLU A 22 -4.87 5.56 7.79
C GLU A 22 -5.96 4.47 7.75
N LEU A 23 -6.85 4.54 8.75
CA LEU A 23 -8.07 3.75 8.79
C LEU A 23 -9.22 4.64 8.37
N LEU A 24 -10.00 4.19 7.39
CA LEU A 24 -11.18 4.93 6.99
C LEU A 24 -12.29 4.77 8.05
N PRO A 25 -13.09 5.82 8.29
CA PRO A 25 -14.30 5.72 9.10
C PRO A 25 -15.25 4.61 8.59
N PRO A 26 -16.06 4.04 9.48
CA PRO A 26 -17.08 3.06 9.10
C PRO A 26 -17.95 3.58 7.95
N ASN A 27 -18.27 2.69 7.00
CA ASN A 27 -19.08 2.97 5.82
C ASN A 27 -18.49 3.99 4.81
N ARG A 28 -17.25 4.45 5.00
CA ARG A 28 -16.56 5.27 3.99
C ARG A 28 -15.79 4.37 3.02
N THR A 29 -16.05 4.53 1.74
CA THR A 29 -15.32 3.84 0.66
C THR A 29 -14.26 4.76 0.05
N ILE A 30 -13.19 4.18 -0.49
CA ILE A 30 -12.20 4.95 -1.27
C ILE A 30 -12.83 5.27 -2.63
N ASN A 31 -13.20 6.53 -2.83
CA ASN A 31 -13.47 7.10 -4.13
C ASN A 31 -12.28 7.97 -4.57
N SER A 32 -12.34 8.58 -5.75
CA SER A 32 -11.24 9.40 -6.25
C SER A 32 -10.91 10.59 -5.34
N ASP A 33 -11.90 11.24 -4.75
CA ASP A 33 -11.68 12.40 -3.89
C ASP A 33 -10.96 12.02 -2.59
N VAL A 34 -11.41 10.94 -1.96
CA VAL A 34 -10.76 10.35 -0.78
C VAL A 34 -9.32 9.96 -1.10
N TYR A 35 -9.10 9.34 -2.26
CA TYR A 35 -7.77 8.93 -2.67
C TYR A 35 -6.84 10.13 -2.92
N ILE A 36 -7.34 11.22 -3.51
CA ILE A 36 -6.57 12.47 -3.70
C ILE A 36 -6.22 13.13 -2.36
N GLU A 37 -7.14 13.12 -1.40
CA GLU A 37 -6.90 13.58 -0.03
C GLU A 37 -5.75 12.77 0.60
N GLN A 38 -5.81 11.45 0.46
CA GLN A 38 -4.77 10.53 0.93
C GLN A 38 -3.41 10.78 0.26
N LEU A 39 -3.36 10.96 -1.06
CA LEU A 39 -2.13 11.29 -1.79
C LEU A 39 -1.53 12.62 -1.33
N THR A 40 -2.36 13.60 -0.98
CA THR A 40 -1.89 14.89 -0.45
C THR A 40 -1.26 14.72 0.93
N LYS A 41 -1.91 13.97 1.84
CA LYS A 41 -1.34 13.65 3.16
C LYS A 41 -0.07 12.83 3.06
N LEU A 42 -0.03 11.87 2.15
CA LEU A 42 1.16 11.09 1.84
C LEU A 42 2.30 12.00 1.39
N ASN A 43 2.06 12.91 0.44
CA ASN A 43 3.10 13.82 -0.05
C ASN A 43 3.69 14.67 1.07
N ASN A 44 2.86 15.25 1.93
CA ASN A 44 3.34 16.03 3.08
C ASN A 44 4.21 15.15 4.00
N THR A 45 3.80 13.89 4.21
CA THR A 45 4.56 12.94 5.04
C THR A 45 5.90 12.57 4.39
N VAL A 46 5.95 12.43 3.06
CA VAL A 46 7.18 12.18 2.30
C VAL A 46 8.12 13.39 2.40
N GLU A 47 7.61 14.60 2.25
CA GLU A 47 8.38 15.85 2.40
C GLU A 47 8.99 15.99 3.81
N GLU A 48 8.24 15.65 4.86
CA GLU A 48 8.70 15.71 6.24
C GLU A 48 9.71 14.60 6.59
N LYS A 49 9.41 13.35 6.25
CA LYS A 49 10.19 12.19 6.70
C LYS A 49 11.35 11.84 5.78
N GLN A 50 11.28 12.21 4.51
CA GLN A 50 12.22 11.76 3.47
C GLN A 50 12.57 12.90 2.49
N PRO A 51 13.28 13.93 2.95
CA PRO A 51 13.70 15.05 2.09
C PRO A 51 14.63 14.61 0.95
N GLU A 52 15.18 13.40 0.99
CA GLU A 52 16.00 12.83 -0.07
C GLU A 52 15.21 12.42 -1.33
N LEU A 53 13.94 12.00 -1.18
CA LEU A 53 13.07 11.59 -2.30
C LEU A 53 12.59 12.82 -3.08
N THR A 54 12.27 13.89 -2.37
CA THR A 54 11.76 15.14 -2.96
C THR A 54 12.83 15.98 -3.64
N ASN A 55 14.08 15.93 -3.15
CA ASN A 55 15.14 16.82 -3.64
C ASN A 55 16.08 16.23 -4.70
N ARG A 56 16.09 14.90 -4.94
CA ARG A 56 17.16 14.28 -5.77
C ARG A 56 16.74 13.21 -6.77
N LYS A 57 15.70 12.43 -6.51
CA LYS A 57 15.44 11.20 -7.29
C LYS A 57 14.04 11.07 -7.89
N GLY A 58 13.10 11.93 -7.48
CA GLY A 58 11.70 11.74 -7.82
C GLY A 58 11.11 10.53 -7.08
N VAL A 59 9.78 10.46 -7.02
CA VAL A 59 9.07 9.34 -6.39
C VAL A 59 8.57 8.41 -7.50
N VAL A 60 8.99 7.14 -7.45
CA VAL A 60 8.38 6.08 -8.25
C VAL A 60 7.25 5.47 -7.45
N PHE A 61 6.01 5.65 -7.91
CA PHE A 61 4.80 5.27 -7.21
C PHE A 61 4.18 4.02 -7.82
N HIS A 62 3.98 2.97 -7.02
CA HIS A 62 3.31 1.74 -7.44
C HIS A 62 1.97 1.59 -6.72
N HIS A 63 0.90 1.39 -7.48
CA HIS A 63 -0.45 1.11 -6.98
C HIS A 63 -1.20 0.21 -7.98
N ASP A 64 -2.29 -0.40 -7.53
CA ASP A 64 -3.14 -1.22 -8.38
C ASP A 64 -4.08 -0.39 -9.26
N ASN A 65 -4.73 -1.05 -10.22
CA ASN A 65 -5.61 -0.41 -11.20
C ASN A 65 -7.05 -0.20 -10.73
N ALA A 66 -7.30 -0.10 -9.41
CA ALA A 66 -8.64 0.16 -8.91
C ALA A 66 -9.24 1.43 -9.56
N ARG A 67 -10.58 1.46 -9.72
CA ARG A 67 -11.27 2.58 -10.40
C ARG A 67 -10.91 3.98 -9.84
N PRO A 68 -10.81 4.19 -8.52
CA PRO A 68 -10.37 5.48 -7.97
C PRO A 68 -8.94 5.85 -8.39
N HIS A 69 -8.06 4.85 -8.47
CA HIS A 69 -6.63 5.03 -8.75
C HIS A 69 -6.36 5.39 -10.21
N THR A 70 -7.19 4.89 -11.13
CA THR A 70 -7.06 5.13 -12.57
C THR A 70 -7.87 6.32 -13.08
N SER A 71 -8.65 6.98 -12.20
CA SER A 71 -9.47 8.13 -12.57
C SER A 71 -8.65 9.33 -13.07
N LEU A 72 -9.26 10.17 -13.91
CA LEU A 72 -8.60 11.34 -14.49
C LEU A 72 -8.04 12.28 -13.40
N VAL A 73 -8.83 12.53 -12.36
CA VAL A 73 -8.46 13.42 -11.25
C VAL A 73 -7.27 12.88 -10.46
N THR A 74 -7.19 11.56 -10.25
CA THR A 74 -6.04 10.93 -9.59
C THR A 74 -4.78 11.02 -10.45
N ARG A 75 -4.89 10.76 -11.76
CA ARG A 75 -3.76 10.91 -12.69
C ARG A 75 -3.23 12.34 -12.73
N GLN A 76 -4.13 13.32 -12.77
CA GLN A 76 -3.77 14.74 -12.70
C GLN A 76 -3.06 15.08 -11.39
N LYS A 77 -3.53 14.54 -10.25
CA LYS A 77 -2.88 14.74 -8.96
C LYS A 77 -1.47 14.15 -8.94
N LEU A 78 -1.26 12.93 -9.44
CA LEU A 78 0.06 12.29 -9.50
C LEU A 78 1.03 13.08 -10.39
N MET A 79 0.55 13.62 -11.52
CA MET A 79 1.34 14.52 -12.37
C MET A 79 1.73 15.82 -11.65
N GLN A 80 0.81 16.43 -10.90
CA GLN A 80 1.09 17.64 -10.11
C GLN A 80 2.12 17.40 -9.01
N LEU A 81 2.13 16.20 -8.42
CA LEU A 81 3.13 15.79 -7.44
C LEU A 81 4.49 15.46 -8.08
N GLY A 82 4.56 15.33 -9.41
CA GLY A 82 5.77 14.95 -10.13
C GLY A 82 6.20 13.51 -9.87
N TRP A 83 5.25 12.60 -9.62
CA TRP A 83 5.53 11.20 -9.32
C TRP A 83 5.44 10.34 -10.59
N ASP A 84 6.43 9.47 -10.76
CA ASP A 84 6.47 8.50 -11.84
C ASP A 84 5.67 7.27 -11.45
N VAL A 85 4.53 7.04 -12.11
CA VAL A 85 3.65 5.91 -11.80
C VAL A 85 4.16 4.66 -12.51
N LEU A 86 4.50 3.63 -11.72
CA LEU A 86 4.95 2.35 -12.25
C LEU A 86 3.75 1.61 -12.90
N PRO A 87 3.87 1.13 -14.15
CA PRO A 87 2.80 0.38 -14.78
C PRO A 87 2.48 -0.89 -13.99
N HIS A 88 1.19 -1.12 -13.75
CA HIS A 88 0.69 -2.33 -13.11
C HIS A 88 -0.26 -3.04 -14.09
N PRO A 89 -0.11 -4.35 -14.36
CA PRO A 89 -1.06 -5.07 -15.19
C PRO A 89 -2.39 -5.34 -14.45
N PRO A 90 -3.51 -5.51 -15.18
CA PRO A 90 -4.79 -5.84 -14.56
C PRO A 90 -4.77 -7.21 -13.87
N TYR A 91 -5.45 -7.34 -12.73
CA TYR A 91 -5.66 -8.60 -11.99
C TYR A 91 -4.37 -9.29 -11.55
N SER A 92 -3.33 -8.56 -11.19
CA SER A 92 -2.01 -9.10 -10.80
C SER A 92 -1.60 -8.76 -9.36
N PRO A 93 -2.34 -9.26 -8.35
CA PRO A 93 -1.99 -9.05 -6.94
C PRO A 93 -0.64 -9.69 -6.58
N ASP A 94 -0.22 -10.73 -7.31
CA ASP A 94 1.09 -11.37 -7.22
C ASP A 94 2.25 -10.42 -7.59
N LEU A 95 1.96 -9.32 -8.29
CA LEU A 95 2.93 -8.27 -8.62
C LEU A 95 2.91 -7.07 -7.68
N ALA A 96 2.02 -7.06 -6.69
CA ALA A 96 1.89 -5.96 -5.74
C ALA A 96 2.56 -6.29 -4.40
N PRO A 97 3.64 -5.58 -4.00
CA PRO A 97 4.34 -5.84 -2.73
C PRO A 97 3.41 -5.79 -1.51
N SER A 98 2.42 -4.90 -1.54
CA SER A 98 1.44 -4.81 -0.48
C SER A 98 0.64 -6.11 -0.33
N ASP A 99 0.23 -6.75 -1.43
CA ASP A 99 -0.61 -7.94 -1.43
C ASP A 99 0.19 -9.21 -1.10
N TYR A 100 1.24 -9.51 -1.86
CA TYR A 100 1.98 -10.77 -1.69
C TYR A 100 2.82 -10.82 -0.40
N PHE A 101 3.20 -9.66 0.16
CA PHE A 101 4.12 -9.57 1.30
C PHE A 101 3.50 -8.93 2.54
N LEU A 102 3.17 -7.63 2.48
CA LEU A 102 2.77 -6.88 3.68
C LEU A 102 1.44 -7.39 4.25
N PHE A 103 0.41 -7.49 3.41
CA PHE A 103 -0.90 -7.96 3.81
C PHE A 103 -0.90 -9.45 4.14
N ARG A 104 -0.09 -10.28 3.45
CA ARG A 104 0.11 -11.68 3.86
C ARG A 104 0.69 -11.78 5.27
N SER A 105 1.70 -10.97 5.61
CA SER A 105 2.25 -10.92 6.97
C SER A 105 1.23 -10.41 7.99
N LEU A 106 0.47 -9.37 7.64
CA LEU A 106 -0.56 -8.80 8.50
C LEU A 106 -1.69 -9.80 8.76
N GLN A 107 -2.18 -10.48 7.72
CA GLN A 107 -3.23 -11.50 7.81
C GLN A 107 -2.82 -12.63 8.76
N ASN A 108 -1.60 -13.15 8.61
CA ASN A 108 -1.06 -14.17 9.51
C ASN A 108 -1.03 -13.69 10.96
N SER A 109 -0.72 -12.42 11.17
CA SER A 109 -0.65 -11.81 12.50
C SER A 109 -2.03 -11.53 13.10
N LEU A 110 -3.03 -11.22 12.27
CA LEU A 110 -4.41 -10.97 12.67
C LEU A 110 -5.19 -12.27 12.92
N ASN A 111 -4.73 -13.41 12.40
CA ASN A 111 -5.43 -14.67 12.53
C ASN A 111 -5.67 -15.04 14.00
N GLY A 112 -6.94 -15.37 14.33
CA GLY A 112 -7.36 -15.70 15.68
C GLY A 112 -7.48 -14.51 16.66
N LYS A 113 -7.30 -13.26 16.21
CA LYS A 113 -7.49 -12.07 17.05
C LYS A 113 -8.90 -11.51 16.92
N ASN A 114 -9.43 -11.05 18.05
CA ASN A 114 -10.69 -10.30 18.12
C ASN A 114 -10.39 -8.90 18.68
N PHE A 115 -11.07 -7.90 18.15
CA PHE A 115 -10.95 -6.51 18.57
C PHE A 115 -12.33 -5.99 18.98
N ASN A 116 -12.40 -5.17 20.04
CA ASN A 116 -13.67 -4.69 20.55
C ASN A 116 -14.12 -3.39 19.86
N ASN A 117 -13.16 -2.59 19.39
CA ASN A 117 -13.40 -1.30 18.77
C ASN A 117 -12.29 -0.94 17.76
N ASP A 118 -12.50 0.15 17.02
CA ASP A 118 -11.60 0.60 15.95
C ASP A 118 -10.26 1.14 16.50
N ASP A 119 -10.23 1.64 17.74
CA ASP A 119 -9.01 2.12 18.40
C ASP A 119 -8.09 0.95 18.80
N ASP A 120 -8.66 -0.20 19.18
CA ASP A 120 -7.91 -1.44 19.42
C ASP A 120 -7.22 -1.89 18.11
N VAL A 121 -7.94 -1.84 16.99
CA VAL A 121 -7.40 -2.16 15.66
C VAL A 121 -6.27 -1.20 15.29
N LYS A 122 -6.49 0.10 15.49
CA LYS A 122 -5.48 1.13 15.20
C LYS A 122 -4.22 0.94 16.03
N SER A 123 -4.38 0.71 17.34
CA SER A 123 -3.26 0.48 18.26
C SER A 123 -2.49 -0.78 17.88
N TYR A 124 -3.19 -1.83 17.48
CA TYR A 124 -2.58 -3.06 17.00
C TYR A 124 -1.75 -2.83 15.73
N LEU A 125 -2.29 -2.11 14.74
CA LEU A 125 -1.57 -1.81 13.50
C LEU A 125 -0.32 -0.96 13.75
N ILE A 126 -0.41 0.04 14.64
CA ILE A 126 0.75 0.85 15.06
C ILE A 126 1.85 -0.06 15.62
N GLN A 127 1.51 -0.97 16.54
CA GLN A 127 2.47 -1.90 17.12
C GLN A 127 3.00 -2.90 16.08
N PHE A 128 2.14 -3.44 15.23
CA PHE A 128 2.53 -4.38 14.19
C PHE A 128 3.57 -3.77 13.24
N PHE A 129 3.33 -2.55 12.77
CA PHE A 129 4.26 -1.85 11.88
C PHE A 129 5.54 -1.43 12.59
N ALA A 130 5.46 -0.94 13.83
CA ALA A 130 6.63 -0.56 14.63
C ALA A 130 7.57 -1.76 14.92
N ASN A 131 7.01 -2.97 14.99
CA ASN A 131 7.78 -4.19 15.21
C ASN A 131 8.45 -4.74 13.93
N LYS A 132 8.20 -4.17 12.75
CA LYS A 132 8.90 -4.54 11.51
C LYS A 132 10.14 -3.67 11.34
N ASN A 133 11.29 -4.31 11.15
CA ASN A 133 12.54 -3.60 10.87
C ASN A 133 12.65 -3.27 9.37
N GLN A 134 13.59 -2.40 9.02
CA GLN A 134 13.86 -2.03 7.62
C GLN A 134 14.11 -3.25 6.72
N LYS A 135 14.85 -4.26 7.19
CA LYS A 135 15.13 -5.49 6.42
C LYS A 135 13.86 -6.23 5.99
N PHE A 136 12.79 -6.17 6.78
CA PHE A 136 11.49 -6.73 6.42
C PHE A 136 10.94 -6.03 5.17
N PHE A 137 10.92 -4.71 5.16
CA PHE A 137 10.39 -3.92 4.05
C PHE A 137 11.29 -3.99 2.81
N GLU A 138 12.61 -3.92 2.98
CA GLU A 138 13.59 -4.15 1.91
C GLU A 138 13.34 -5.50 1.23
N ARG A 139 13.17 -6.58 2.01
CA ARG A 139 12.88 -7.90 1.43
C ARG A 139 11.60 -7.88 0.61
N GLY A 140 10.53 -7.26 1.11
CA GLY A 140 9.26 -7.17 0.39
C GLY A 140 9.41 -6.52 -0.99
N ILE A 141 10.16 -5.42 -1.09
CA ILE A 141 10.38 -4.71 -2.35
C ILE A 141 11.40 -5.44 -3.25
N MET A 142 12.48 -5.95 -2.68
CA MET A 142 13.54 -6.62 -3.43
C MET A 142 13.12 -7.99 -4.01
N MET A 143 11.95 -8.51 -3.63
CA MET A 143 11.34 -9.67 -4.30
C MET A 143 10.76 -9.33 -5.68
N LEU A 144 10.50 -8.06 -5.99
CA LEU A 144 9.87 -7.66 -7.27
C LEU A 144 10.62 -8.16 -8.51
N PRO A 145 11.95 -8.04 -8.64
CA PRO A 145 12.65 -8.51 -9.83
C PRO A 145 12.52 -10.03 -10.04
N GLU A 146 12.57 -10.81 -8.95
CA GLU A 146 12.40 -12.26 -9.03
C GLU A 146 10.97 -12.64 -9.42
N ILE A 147 9.98 -11.95 -8.86
CA ILE A 147 8.56 -12.14 -9.19
C ILE A 147 8.31 -11.79 -10.65
N TRP A 148 8.81 -10.65 -11.14
CA TRP A 148 8.68 -10.26 -12.54
C TRP A 148 9.31 -11.28 -13.48
N GLN A 149 10.51 -11.78 -13.14
CA GLN A 149 11.17 -12.82 -13.94
C GLN A 149 10.32 -14.09 -14.01
N LYS A 150 9.73 -14.54 -12.88
CA LYS A 150 8.84 -15.71 -12.88
C LYS A 150 7.62 -15.53 -13.77
N VAL A 151 6.99 -14.35 -13.74
CA VAL A 151 5.84 -14.06 -14.62
C VAL A 151 6.25 -14.08 -16.09
N ILE A 152 7.43 -13.55 -16.42
CA ILE A 152 7.98 -13.61 -17.79
C ILE A 152 8.21 -15.07 -18.21
N ASP A 153 8.87 -15.85 -17.37
CA ASP A 153 9.18 -17.26 -17.63
C ASP A 153 7.91 -18.11 -17.79
N GLN A 154 6.83 -17.71 -17.12
CA GLN A 154 5.50 -18.34 -17.19
C GLN A 154 4.60 -17.73 -18.28
N ASN A 155 5.12 -16.89 -19.17
CA ASN A 155 4.38 -16.23 -20.25
C ASN A 155 3.15 -15.44 -19.76
N GLY A 156 3.27 -14.76 -18.62
CA GLY A 156 2.19 -13.93 -18.05
C GLY A 156 1.15 -14.71 -17.25
N GLN A 157 1.36 -15.99 -16.97
CA GLN A 157 0.51 -16.73 -16.05
C GLN A 157 0.77 -16.35 -14.59
N TYR A 158 -0.22 -16.63 -13.74
CA TYR A 158 -0.11 -16.44 -12.29
C TYR A 158 1.00 -17.29 -11.69
N ILE A 159 1.74 -16.71 -10.76
CA ILE A 159 2.72 -17.45 -9.98
C ILE A 159 1.97 -18.41 -9.05
N THR A 160 2.08 -19.71 -9.31
CA THR A 160 1.63 -20.77 -8.40
C THR A 160 2.78 -21.19 -7.47
N GLU A 161 2.54 -21.19 -6.16
CA GLU A 161 3.45 -21.77 -5.15
C GLU A 161 3.48 -23.29 -5.19
#